data_AF-A0A7T8K9D4-F1
#
_entry.id   AF-A0A7T8K9D4-F1
#
_cell.length_a   1.000
_cell.length_b   1.000
_cell.length_c   1.000
_cell.angle_alpha   90.00
_cell.angle_beta   90.00
_cell.angle_gamma   90.00
#
_symmetry.space_group_name_H-M   'P 1'
#
loop_
_entity.id
_entity.type
_entity.pdbx_description
1 polymer ?
#
loop_
_entity_poly.entity_id
_entity_poly.type
_entity_poly.pdbx_seq_one_letter_code
_entity_poly.pdbx_strand_id
1 'polypeptide(L)'
;PVIWNEQERRCAVIQILCIKGNIQVSDLLGIDRRRVAELRQQLKDTRDPRAVVDRAFRPSSSARKARTPNFIRRVSEIFEHDPSRPNRDVTKELEVSHVTLLACVNEDLRCHNYKLKVGQLLTQKNKNMWTHWPPSSPDWNPMDYFFWGYLE
;
A
#
# COMPACT_ATOMS: atom_id res chain seq x y z
N PRO A 1 5.86 -31.12 -5.05
CA PRO A 1 4.96 -30.63 -3.98
C PRO A 1 3.53 -30.51 -4.50
N VAL A 2 2.57 -31.19 -3.87
CA VAL A 2 1.15 -31.06 -4.24
C VAL A 2 0.73 -29.61 -3.99
N ILE A 3 0.16 -28.95 -4.98
CA ILE A 3 -0.35 -27.58 -4.86
C ILE A 3 -1.82 -27.69 -4.48
N TRP A 4 -2.12 -27.40 -3.22
CA TRP A 4 -3.48 -27.47 -2.69
C TRP A 4 -4.24 -26.17 -3.01
N ASN A 5 -5.47 -26.30 -3.49
CA ASN A 5 -6.41 -25.19 -3.63
C ASN A 5 -6.83 -24.67 -2.24
N GLU A 6 -7.28 -23.42 -2.13
CA GLU A 6 -7.67 -22.82 -0.84
C GLU A 6 -8.82 -23.59 -0.18
N GLN A 7 -9.77 -24.10 -0.97
CA GLN A 7 -10.87 -24.91 -0.47
C GLN A 7 -10.35 -26.21 0.18
N GLU A 8 -9.41 -26.90 -0.47
CA GLU A 8 -8.78 -28.12 0.05
C GLU A 8 -7.99 -27.85 1.34
N ARG A 9 -7.31 -26.71 1.41
CA ARG A 9 -6.60 -26.28 2.63
C ARG A 9 -7.57 -26.04 3.78
N ARG A 10 -8.71 -25.38 3.54
CA ARG A 10 -9.75 -25.16 4.57
C ARG A 10 -10.36 -26.49 5.03
N CYS A 11 -10.65 -27.40 4.11
CA CYS A 11 -11.14 -28.75 4.43
C CYS A 11 -10.19 -29.49 5.37
N ALA A 12 -8.89 -29.55 5.06
CA ALA A 12 -7.91 -30.23 5.91
C ALA A 12 -7.77 -29.58 7.29
N VAL A 13 -7.74 -28.24 7.35
CA VAL A 13 -7.70 -27.52 8.62
C VAL A 13 -8.93 -27.84 9.47
N ILE A 14 -10.13 -27.78 8.90
CA ILE A 14 -11.38 -28.04 9.64
C ILE A 14 -11.45 -29.48 10.15
N GLN A 15 -11.08 -30.47 9.31
CA GLN A 15 -11.06 -31.88 9.70
C GLN A 15 -10.14 -32.12 10.91
N ILE A 16 -8.95 -31.52 10.91
CA ILE A 16 -7.97 -31.71 11.99
C ILE A 16 -8.32 -30.87 13.22
N LEU A 17 -8.95 -29.70 13.05
CA LEU A 17 -9.37 -28.81 14.13
C LEU A 17 -10.41 -29.43 15.07
N CYS A 18 -11.19 -30.40 14.60
CA CYS A 18 -12.13 -31.18 15.42
C CYS A 18 -11.42 -32.06 16.46
N ILE A 19 -10.14 -32.38 16.24
CA ILE A 19 -9.38 -33.36 17.04
C ILE A 19 -8.24 -32.68 17.81
N LYS A 20 -7.59 -31.67 17.23
CA LYS A 20 -6.34 -31.09 17.74
C LYS A 20 -6.44 -29.59 18.07
N GLY A 21 -5.47 -29.10 18.86
CA GLY A 21 -5.34 -27.67 19.17
C GLY A 21 -4.76 -26.85 18.00
N ASN A 22 -5.00 -25.53 18.00
CA ASN A 22 -4.56 -24.62 16.91
C ASN A 22 -3.07 -24.71 16.58
N ILE A 23 -2.22 -24.81 17.61
CA ILE A 23 -0.76 -24.90 17.46
C ILE A 23 -0.39 -26.17 16.69
N GLN A 24 -0.94 -27.31 17.10
CA GLN A 24 -0.69 -28.60 16.48
C GLN A 24 -1.15 -28.63 15.02
N VAL A 25 -2.28 -28.00 14.70
CA VAL A 25 -2.79 -27.91 13.32
C VAL A 25 -1.90 -27.03 12.45
N SER A 26 -1.42 -25.91 13.00
CA SER A 26 -0.50 -25.00 12.31
C SER A 26 0.82 -25.68 11.98
N ASP A 27 1.43 -26.35 12.97
CA ASP A 27 2.71 -27.02 12.80
C ASP A 27 2.59 -28.22 11.82
N LEU A 28 1.46 -28.94 11.84
CA LEU A 28 1.22 -30.10 10.96
C LEU A 28 0.99 -29.71 9.49
N LEU A 29 0.24 -28.64 9.24
CA LEU A 29 -0.15 -28.22 7.89
C LEU A 29 0.74 -27.10 7.32
N GLY A 30 1.64 -26.53 8.12
CA GLY A 30 2.46 -25.38 7.73
C GLY A 30 1.64 -24.11 7.46
N ILE A 31 0.48 -23.97 8.09
CA ILE A 31 -0.44 -22.83 7.91
C ILE A 31 -0.27 -21.85 9.07
N ASP A 32 -0.37 -20.56 8.79
CA ASP A 32 -0.27 -19.50 9.80
C ASP A 32 -1.27 -19.70 10.96
N ARG A 33 -0.79 -19.51 12.20
CA ARG A 33 -1.55 -19.74 13.43
C ARG A 33 -2.78 -18.85 13.52
N ARG A 34 -2.72 -17.60 13.01
CA ARG A 34 -3.88 -16.69 13.02
C ARG A 34 -4.95 -17.21 12.08
N ARG A 35 -4.56 -17.67 10.88
CA ARG A 35 -5.50 -18.26 9.92
C ARG A 35 -6.24 -19.47 10.50
N VAL A 36 -5.53 -20.33 11.23
CA VAL A 36 -6.15 -21.47 11.93
C VAL A 36 -7.13 -21.01 13.02
N ALA A 37 -6.76 -20.00 13.81
CA ALA A 37 -7.62 -19.44 14.84
C ALA A 37 -8.89 -18.78 14.28
N GLU A 38 -8.77 -18.04 13.17
CA GLU A 38 -9.91 -17.47 12.44
C GLU A 38 -10.88 -18.56 11.97
N LEU A 39 -10.37 -19.62 11.32
CA LEU A 39 -11.22 -20.71 10.84
C LEU A 39 -11.94 -21.42 11.99
N ARG A 40 -11.27 -21.60 13.13
CA ARG A 40 -11.91 -22.14 14.34
C ARG A 40 -13.02 -21.23 14.85
N GLN A 41 -12.81 -19.92 14.88
CA GLN A 41 -13.85 -18.98 15.31
C GLN A 41 -15.04 -18.98 14.34
N GLN A 42 -14.78 -18.97 13.03
CA GLN A 42 -15.82 -19.07 12.01
C GLN A 42 -16.64 -20.35 12.14
N LEU A 43 -16.00 -21.48 12.46
CA LEU A 43 -16.69 -22.74 12.71
C LEU A 43 -17.58 -22.68 13.96
N LYS A 44 -17.13 -22.01 15.03
CA LYS A 44 -17.97 -21.79 16.23
C LYS A 44 -19.19 -20.92 15.93
N ASP A 45 -19.02 -19.88 15.13
CA ASP A 45 -20.07 -18.92 14.81
C ASP A 45 -21.12 -19.51 13.86
N THR A 46 -20.69 -20.19 12.79
CA THR A 46 -21.59 -20.74 11.76
C THR A 46 -22.12 -22.13 12.10
N ARG A 47 -21.39 -22.92 12.91
CA ARG A 47 -21.67 -24.34 13.27
C ARG A 47 -21.76 -25.34 12.11
N ASP A 48 -21.76 -24.88 10.86
CA ASP A 48 -21.68 -25.72 9.67
C ASP A 48 -20.27 -25.67 9.02
N PRO A 49 -19.55 -26.81 8.97
CA PRO A 49 -18.26 -26.92 8.27
C PRO A 49 -18.32 -26.55 6.79
N ARG A 50 -19.39 -26.91 6.08
CA ARG A 50 -19.49 -26.70 4.62
C ARG A 50 -19.57 -25.22 4.29
N ALA A 51 -20.38 -24.48 5.04
CA ALA A 51 -20.48 -23.03 4.91
C ALA A 51 -19.14 -22.30 5.13
N VAL A 52 -18.23 -22.81 5.96
CA VAL A 52 -16.90 -22.20 6.18
C VAL A 52 -15.95 -22.52 5.03
N VAL A 53 -16.00 -23.74 4.50
CA VAL A 53 -15.21 -24.16 3.34
C VAL A 53 -15.57 -23.32 2.11
N ASP A 54 -16.86 -23.25 1.80
CA ASP A 54 -17.39 -22.59 0.60
C ASP A 54 -17.51 -21.07 0.75
N ARG A 55 -17.10 -20.52 1.89
CA ARG A 55 -17.17 -19.09 2.17
C ARG A 55 -16.35 -18.32 1.12
N ALA A 56 -17.05 -17.58 0.27
CA ALA A 56 -16.42 -16.73 -0.74
C ALA A 56 -15.45 -15.75 -0.08
N PHE A 57 -14.29 -15.56 -0.71
CA PHE A 57 -13.36 -14.50 -0.34
C PHE A 57 -14.11 -13.15 -0.39
N ARG A 58 -14.05 -12.39 0.71
CA ARG A 58 -14.58 -11.03 0.70
C ARG A 58 -13.55 -10.17 -0.03
N PRO A 59 -13.86 -9.60 -1.21
CA PRO A 59 -12.92 -8.71 -1.86
C PRO A 59 -12.61 -7.55 -0.92
N SER A 60 -11.32 -7.25 -0.75
CA SER A 60 -10.83 -6.13 0.06
C SER A 60 -11.42 -4.79 -0.38
N SER A 61 -11.80 -4.67 -1.65
CA SER A 61 -12.36 -3.46 -2.25
C SER A 61 -13.89 -3.42 -2.15
N SER A 62 -14.40 -2.40 -1.47
CA SER A 62 -15.78 -1.95 -1.67
C SER A 62 -15.94 -1.38 -3.09
N ALA A 63 -16.96 -1.83 -3.82
CA ALA A 63 -17.31 -1.31 -5.15
C ALA A 63 -17.63 0.20 -5.16
N ARG A 64 -17.92 0.79 -3.98
CA ARG A 64 -18.26 2.22 -3.82
C ARG A 64 -17.05 3.15 -3.71
N LYS A 65 -15.81 2.67 -3.86
CA LYS A 65 -14.63 3.53 -3.77
C LYS A 65 -14.52 4.40 -5.03
N ALA A 66 -14.55 5.72 -4.86
CA ALA A 66 -14.30 6.69 -5.93
C ALA A 66 -12.90 6.54 -6.56
N ARG A 67 -11.93 6.02 -5.80
CA ARG A 67 -10.53 5.79 -6.21
C ARG A 67 -10.38 4.53 -7.07
N THR A 68 -10.95 4.55 -8.28
CA THR A 68 -10.74 3.50 -9.28
C THR A 68 -9.36 3.65 -9.95
N PRO A 69 -8.78 2.58 -10.53
CA PRO A 69 -7.50 2.69 -11.24
C PRO A 69 -7.51 3.74 -12.37
N ASN A 70 -8.65 3.87 -13.08
CA ASN A 70 -8.80 4.89 -14.12
C ASN A 70 -8.82 6.32 -13.54
N PHE A 71 -9.48 6.50 -12.40
CA PHE A 71 -9.46 7.77 -11.68
C PHE A 71 -8.03 8.16 -11.26
N ILE A 72 -7.28 7.24 -10.65
CA ILE A 72 -5.89 7.49 -10.22
C ILE A 72 -5.02 7.89 -11.42
N ARG A 73 -5.14 7.19 -12.54
CA ARG A 73 -4.43 7.51 -13.78
C ARG A 73 -4.74 8.91 -14.28
N ARG A 74 -6.02 9.29 -14.33
CA ARG A 74 -6.43 10.64 -14.75
C ARG A 74 -5.88 11.73 -13.84
N VAL A 75 -5.86 11.50 -12.52
CA VAL A 75 -5.23 12.44 -11.57
C VAL A 75 -3.72 12.55 -11.86
N SER A 76 -3.03 11.43 -12.13
CA SER A 76 -1.60 11.43 -12.52
C SER A 76 -1.37 12.28 -13.77
N GLU A 77 -2.15 12.04 -14.83
CA GLU A 77 -2.03 12.77 -16.11
C GLU A 77 -2.19 14.29 -15.94
N ILE A 78 -3.11 14.73 -15.07
CA ILE A 78 -3.32 16.16 -14.78
C ILE A 78 -2.07 16.78 -14.13
N PHE A 79 -1.50 16.13 -13.11
CA PHE A 79 -0.35 16.65 -12.38
C PHE A 79 0.98 16.49 -13.14
N GLU A 80 1.09 15.49 -14.02
CA GLU A 80 2.23 15.34 -14.93
C GLU A 80 2.28 16.49 -15.96
N HIS A 81 1.13 16.90 -16.48
CA HIS A 81 1.05 18.02 -17.42
C HIS A 81 1.26 19.38 -16.73
N ASP A 82 0.64 19.60 -15.57
CA ASP A 82 0.78 20.84 -14.80
C ASP A 82 0.89 20.55 -13.29
N PRO A 83 2.11 20.46 -12.75
CA PRO A 83 2.33 20.14 -11.33
C PRO A 83 1.98 21.29 -10.38
N SER A 84 1.86 22.52 -10.89
CA SER A 84 1.55 23.72 -10.09
C SER A 84 0.05 23.95 -9.94
N ARG A 85 -0.78 23.11 -10.57
CA ARG A 85 -2.22 23.27 -10.60
C ARG A 85 -2.83 23.15 -9.20
N PRO A 86 -3.69 24.10 -8.77
CA PRO A 86 -4.27 24.05 -7.44
C PRO A 86 -5.28 22.91 -7.33
N ASN A 87 -5.21 22.15 -6.24
CA ASN A 87 -6.13 21.04 -5.95
C ASN A 87 -7.61 21.43 -6.07
N ARG A 88 -7.98 22.67 -5.74
CA ARG A 88 -9.36 23.17 -5.85
C ARG A 88 -9.89 23.10 -7.29
N ASP A 89 -9.07 23.43 -8.28
CA ASP A 89 -9.53 23.41 -9.67
C ASP A 89 -9.62 21.98 -10.20
N VAL A 90 -8.68 21.12 -9.78
CA VAL A 90 -8.73 19.68 -10.07
C VAL A 90 -9.97 19.02 -9.45
N THR A 91 -10.34 19.38 -8.22
CA THR A 91 -11.57 18.86 -7.58
C THR A 91 -12.84 19.25 -8.33
N LYS A 92 -12.88 20.46 -8.90
CA LYS A 92 -14.03 20.92 -9.70
C LYS A 92 -14.08 20.20 -11.04
N GLU A 93 -12.95 20.04 -11.72
CA GLU A 93 -12.90 19.34 -13.01
C GLU A 93 -13.30 17.86 -12.88
N LEU A 94 -12.85 17.19 -11.82
CA LEU A 94 -13.15 15.77 -11.60
C LEU A 94 -14.44 15.53 -10.81
N GLU A 95 -15.13 16.60 -10.39
CA GLU A 95 -16.35 16.54 -9.56
C GLU A 95 -16.21 15.68 -8.29
N VAL A 96 -15.03 15.72 -7.67
CA VAL A 96 -14.71 14.93 -6.45
C VAL A 96 -14.51 15.82 -5.24
N SER A 97 -14.77 15.25 -4.06
CA SER A 97 -14.44 15.93 -2.81
C SER A 97 -12.92 16.13 -2.66
N HIS A 98 -12.53 17.26 -2.07
CA HIS A 98 -11.13 17.59 -1.80
C HIS A 98 -10.39 16.52 -0.98
N VAL A 99 -11.08 15.90 -0.02
CA VAL A 99 -10.52 14.80 0.79
C VAL A 99 -10.18 13.59 -0.08
N THR A 100 -11.04 13.25 -1.05
CA THR A 100 -10.80 12.13 -1.96
C THR A 100 -9.61 12.40 -2.87
N LEU A 101 -9.50 13.63 -3.40
CA LEU A 101 -8.34 14.03 -4.20
C LEU A 101 -7.06 13.98 -3.36
N LEU A 102 -7.02 14.55 -2.16
CA LEU A 102 -5.83 14.50 -1.30
C LEU A 102 -5.44 13.07 -0.93
N ALA A 103 -6.40 12.20 -0.64
CA ALA A 103 -6.12 10.79 -0.36
C ALA A 103 -5.48 10.12 -1.58
N CYS A 104 -5.98 10.40 -2.78
CA CYS A 104 -5.38 9.92 -4.03
C CYS A 104 -3.93 10.42 -4.19
N VAL A 105 -3.72 11.74 -4.06
CA VAL A 105 -2.41 12.37 -4.23
C VAL A 105 -1.40 11.86 -3.20
N ASN A 106 -1.78 11.77 -1.94
CA ASN A 106 -0.86 11.38 -0.86
C ASN A 106 -0.65 9.87 -0.75
N GLU A 107 -1.71 9.05 -0.89
CA GLU A 107 -1.63 7.61 -0.67
C GLU A 107 -1.31 6.85 -1.96
N ASP A 108 -2.05 7.13 -3.03
CA ASP A 108 -2.00 6.36 -4.27
C ASP A 108 -0.86 6.85 -5.19
N LEU A 109 -0.77 8.15 -5.43
CA LEU A 109 0.33 8.77 -6.21
C LEU A 109 1.58 9.01 -5.37
N ARG A 110 1.46 8.99 -4.03
CA ARG A 110 2.56 9.20 -3.08
C ARG A 110 3.28 10.55 -3.22
N CYS A 111 2.61 11.54 -3.79
CA CYS A 111 3.09 12.91 -3.86
C CYS A 111 2.97 13.56 -2.48
N HIS A 112 3.96 13.33 -1.61
CA HIS A 112 4.05 14.00 -0.32
C HIS A 112 4.69 15.37 -0.50
N ASN A 113 4.07 16.40 0.07
CA ASN A 113 4.72 17.71 0.19
C ASN A 113 5.97 17.55 1.05
N TYR A 114 7.16 17.64 0.45
CA TYR A 114 8.40 17.70 1.19
C TYR A 114 8.41 18.96 2.05
N LYS A 115 8.53 18.80 3.37
CA LYS A 115 8.85 19.93 4.24
C LYS A 115 10.29 20.33 3.97
N LEU A 116 10.51 21.50 3.38
CA LEU A 116 11.82 22.14 3.35
C LEU A 116 12.31 22.28 4.79
N LYS A 117 13.32 21.49 5.16
CA LYS A 117 14.05 21.71 6.41
C LYS A 117 15.08 22.79 6.12
N VAL A 118 15.09 23.85 6.92
CA VAL A 118 16.17 24.83 6.91
C VAL A 118 17.46 24.04 7.16
N GLY A 119 18.32 23.94 6.15
CA GLY A 119 19.52 23.12 6.21
C GLY A 119 20.42 23.56 7.37
N GLN A 120 21.09 22.60 8.01
CA GLN A 120 22.26 22.91 8.81
C GLN A 120 23.31 23.50 7.87
N LEU A 121 23.80 24.70 8.17
CA LEU A 121 24.87 25.35 7.42
C LEU A 121 26.03 24.37 7.18
N LEU A 122 26.66 24.47 6.01
CA LEU A 122 27.74 23.60 5.57
C LEU A 122 28.98 23.79 6.47
N THR A 123 29.03 23.07 7.60
CA THR A 123 30.20 23.01 8.46
C THR A 123 31.32 22.22 7.77
N GLN A 124 32.59 22.47 8.11
CA GLN A 124 33.75 21.78 7.51
C GLN A 124 33.64 20.23 7.58
N LYS A 125 32.94 19.71 8.60
CA LYS A 125 32.65 18.27 8.73
C LYS A 125 31.77 17.71 7.59
N ASN A 126 30.87 18.53 7.03
CA ASN A 126 29.94 18.15 5.96
C ASN A 126 30.54 18.26 4.55
N LYS A 127 31.62 19.03 4.36
CA LYS A 127 32.34 19.11 3.07
C LYS A 127 32.89 17.76 2.63
N ASN A 128 33.32 16.93 3.58
CA ASN A 128 33.96 15.65 3.29
C ASN A 128 32.94 14.59 2.82
N MET A 129 31.65 14.73 3.16
CA MET A 129 30.57 13.85 2.69
C MET A 129 30.21 14.05 1.21
N TRP A 130 30.60 15.16 0.59
CA TRP A 130 30.31 15.40 -0.83
C TRP A 130 31.06 14.42 -1.75
N THR A 131 32.24 13.95 -1.34
CA THR A 131 33.14 13.15 -2.19
C THR A 131 32.72 11.68 -2.39
N HIS A 132 31.79 11.16 -1.58
CA HIS A 132 31.36 9.74 -1.63
C HIS A 132 29.88 9.56 -2.03
N TRP A 133 29.23 10.58 -2.58
CA TRP A 133 27.78 10.58 -2.78
C TRP A 133 27.33 9.50 -3.81
N PRO A 134 26.29 8.69 -3.53
CA PRO A 134 25.88 7.62 -4.44
C PRO A 134 25.23 8.18 -5.72
N PRO A 135 25.48 7.59 -6.90
CA PRO A 135 24.98 8.06 -8.21
C PRO A 135 23.45 8.05 -8.38
N SER A 136 22.71 7.47 -7.45
CA SER A 136 21.26 7.28 -7.52
C SER A 136 20.55 7.88 -6.30
N SER A 137 20.97 9.07 -5.87
CA SER A 137 20.25 9.83 -4.85
C SER A 137 18.99 10.45 -5.46
N PRO A 138 17.78 10.23 -4.91
CA PRO A 138 16.52 10.63 -5.55
C PRO A 138 16.20 12.13 -5.51
N ASP A 139 17.17 12.98 -5.15
CA ASP A 139 16.93 14.36 -4.69
C ASP A 139 17.37 15.43 -5.70
N TRP A 140 17.66 15.07 -6.95
CA TRP A 140 17.95 16.07 -7.98
C TRP A 140 16.65 16.52 -8.64
N ASN A 141 16.09 17.62 -8.15
CA ASN A 141 15.07 18.38 -8.84
C ASN A 141 15.75 19.18 -9.97
N PRO A 142 15.23 19.20 -11.21
CA PRO A 142 15.79 19.98 -12.32
C PRO A 142 16.04 21.47 -12.01
N MET A 143 15.34 22.05 -11.02
CA MET A 143 15.58 23.42 -10.55
C MET A 143 16.95 23.61 -9.88
N ASP A 144 17.54 22.56 -9.30
CA ASP A 144 18.85 22.67 -8.64
C ASP A 144 19.96 22.89 -9.68
N TYR A 145 19.87 22.27 -10.86
CA TYR A 145 20.79 22.55 -11.97
C TYR A 145 20.80 24.02 -12.39
N PHE A 146 19.62 24.67 -12.39
CA PHE A 146 19.50 26.07 -12.80
C PHE A 146 20.15 27.02 -11.78
N PHE A 147 20.05 26.70 -10.49
CA PHE A 147 20.64 27.54 -9.44
C PHE A 147 22.17 27.43 -9.39
N TRP A 148 22.73 26.26 -9.71
CA TRP A 148 24.17 26.03 -9.70
C TRP A 148 24.89 26.54 -10.95
N GLY A 149 24.22 26.63 -12.11
CA GLY A 149 24.79 27.23 -13.32
C GLY A 149 24.90 28.76 -13.31
N TYR A 150 24.31 29.43 -12.31
CA TYR A 150 24.37 30.89 -12.14
C TYR A 150 25.47 31.35 -11.15
N LEU A 151 26.08 30.42 -10.43
CA LEU A 151 27.15 30.69 -9.45
C LEU A 151 28.55 30.29 -9.94
N GLU A 152 28.65 29.80 -11.19
CA GLU A 152 29.89 29.81 -12.00
C GLU A 152 29.98 31.10 -12.82
#